data_AF-V9GGS0-F1
#
_entry.id   AF-V9GGS0-F1
#
_cell.length_a   1.000
_cell.length_b   1.000
_cell.length_c   1.000
_cell.angle_alpha   90.00
_cell.angle_beta   90.00
_cell.angle_gamma   90.00
#
_symmetry.space_group_name_H-M   'P 1'
#
loop_
_entity.id
_entity.type
_entity.pdbx_description
1 polymer ?
#
loop_
_entity_poly.entity_id
_entity_poly.type
_entity_poly.pdbx_seq_one_letter_code
_entity_poly.pdbx_strand_id
1 'polypeptide(L)'
;MSLGKKLAQGSEPMSIHPAPPVPSGRGWKPLWMLVGGVVALLVLSFISLTQGLADISVKTVVQALVSPQDIADHHLIRSVRLPRTVMGLLAGAALAVSGVLMQTVTRNPLASETTLGVNAGAYLAVVAGMIFWPGLLHQYALPLAVVGGTLAAVAVYALAGRSQASPLRIALSGMIITLVLSSVTSALVLLNQQTTQGIFLWGSGSLIQNDWSGVAFSWPWIVGGLIVLCLAVRQWDVLTLNEESARSLGQKVGTTRLLAMGAAILLACVTVSVVGPIGFIGLVAPHLVRLSGVIRHAGLIPLAALWGSALLVGADTLARMFVNAYGELPVGAITAMIGAPCLIWLAMRVSRSLIGGRGASGGSMMAGASQRRIPYPVLVVLFSVLLVLVWVFSLVSGSLRIPFTEVVAVLTGGGDAMYRQILLEFRLPRLLTAGLSGMALAVSGSLLQNAVRNPLGDPQVIGVTSGAGAGALLLMVGFPGLSAGWVPVGAVLGGMSAAALVYAVSWKRGLNPTILTLVGIAVAALGSAIINLMIIHAKVDVAPALSWMAGSTYNRGWTEVQRIVPAILILLPLVHGLAERWIY
;
A
#
# COMPACT_ATOMS: atom_id res chain seq x y z
N MET A 1 67.85 -12.93 23.39
CA MET A 1 67.53 -13.04 21.96
C MET A 1 66.21 -13.80 21.83
N SER A 2 65.22 -13.25 21.13
CA SER A 2 63.93 -13.90 20.79
C SER A 2 62.71 -13.81 21.75
N LEU A 3 62.46 -12.67 22.41
CA LEU A 3 61.08 -12.39 22.90
C LEU A 3 60.63 -10.91 22.84
N GLY A 4 61.51 -9.99 22.43
CA GLY A 4 61.19 -8.55 22.30
C GLY A 4 60.88 -8.04 20.89
N LYS A 5 60.89 -8.91 19.86
CA LYS A 5 60.73 -8.51 18.44
C LYS A 5 59.40 -8.93 17.79
N LYS A 6 58.51 -9.65 18.49
CA LYS A 6 57.20 -10.09 17.95
C LYS A 6 56.00 -9.25 18.39
N LEU A 7 56.20 -8.23 19.22
CA LEU A 7 55.14 -7.32 19.67
C LEU A 7 55.16 -5.94 18.96
N ALA A 8 55.97 -5.78 17.91
CA ALA A 8 56.19 -4.50 17.23
C ALA A 8 55.83 -4.50 15.73
N GLN A 9 55.02 -5.45 15.25
CA GLN A 9 54.63 -5.56 13.82
C GLN A 9 53.13 -5.82 13.59
N GLY A 10 52.25 -5.33 14.48
CA GLY A 10 50.81 -5.60 14.42
C GLY A 10 49.90 -4.36 14.41
N SER A 11 50.40 -3.20 14.01
CA SER A 11 49.59 -1.98 13.92
C SER A 11 50.01 -1.13 12.72
N GLU A 12 49.73 -1.62 11.51
CA GLU A 12 49.51 -0.68 10.41
C GLU A 12 48.21 0.07 10.72
N PRO A 13 48.22 1.41 10.77
CA PRO A 13 46.98 2.16 10.89
C PRO A 13 46.12 1.82 9.68
N MET A 14 44.90 1.35 9.95
CA MET A 14 43.85 1.16 8.96
C MET A 14 43.81 2.41 8.08
N SER A 15 44.30 2.30 6.85
CA SER A 15 44.30 3.41 5.92
C SER A 15 42.83 3.82 5.74
N ILE A 16 42.51 4.99 6.28
CA ILE A 16 41.22 5.62 6.09
C ILE A 16 41.20 5.99 4.62
N HIS A 17 40.68 5.09 3.78
CA HIS A 17 40.33 5.47 2.42
C HIS A 17 39.33 6.63 2.57
N PRO A 18 39.68 7.85 2.15
CA PRO A 18 38.71 8.93 2.14
C PRO A 18 37.53 8.45 1.30
N ALA A 19 36.31 8.63 1.83
CA ALA A 19 35.10 8.42 1.06
C ALA A 19 35.28 9.11 -0.31
N PRO A 20 34.93 8.46 -1.43
CA PRO A 20 35.11 9.05 -2.74
C PRO A 20 34.51 10.46 -2.72
N PRO A 21 35.24 11.49 -3.19
CA PRO A 21 34.74 12.86 -3.17
C PRO A 21 33.40 12.88 -3.88
N VAL A 22 32.36 13.31 -3.17
CA VAL A 22 31.05 13.58 -3.77
C VAL A 22 31.34 14.54 -4.93
N PRO A 23 30.96 14.22 -6.18
CA PRO A 23 31.18 15.13 -7.28
C PRO A 23 30.46 16.43 -6.94
N SER A 24 31.23 17.46 -6.63
CA SER A 24 30.79 18.83 -6.38
C SER A 24 30.36 19.45 -7.71
N GLY A 25 29.27 18.91 -8.26
CA GLY A 25 28.58 19.50 -9.40
C GLY A 25 27.94 20.81 -8.99
N ARG A 26 28.72 21.89 -9.08
CA ARG A 26 28.35 23.32 -9.12
C ARG A 26 26.84 23.62 -9.15
N GLY A 27 26.32 24.04 -8.00
CA GLY A 27 25.37 25.15 -7.76
C GLY A 27 24.00 25.26 -8.46
N TRP A 28 23.78 24.69 -9.65
CA TRP A 28 22.61 25.05 -10.48
C TRP A 28 21.46 24.04 -10.39
N LYS A 29 21.73 22.79 -10.02
CA LYS A 29 20.70 21.73 -9.95
C LYS A 29 19.54 22.03 -8.97
N PRO A 30 19.78 22.58 -7.76
CA PRO A 30 18.70 22.91 -6.83
C PRO A 30 17.84 24.08 -7.32
N LEU A 31 18.47 25.08 -7.96
CA LEU A 31 17.77 26.24 -8.52
C LEU A 31 16.85 25.82 -9.66
N TRP A 32 17.32 24.97 -10.58
CA TRP A 32 16.48 24.43 -11.66
C TRP A 32 15.35 23.54 -11.14
N MET A 33 15.56 22.78 -10.07
CA MET A 33 14.48 22.05 -9.41
C MET A 33 13.42 22.96 -8.81
N LEU A 34 13.84 24.08 -8.21
CA LEU A 34 12.93 25.07 -7.64
C LEU A 34 12.14 25.75 -8.76
N VAL A 35 12.83 26.33 -9.74
CA VAL A 35 12.19 27.03 -10.87
C VAL A 35 11.28 26.09 -11.65
N GLY A 36 11.78 24.91 -12.02
CA GLY A 36 10.98 23.89 -12.71
C GLY A 36 9.78 23.43 -11.89
N GLY A 37 9.95 23.23 -10.58
CA GLY A 37 8.85 22.86 -9.68
C GLY A 37 7.80 23.96 -9.56
N VAL A 38 8.19 25.23 -9.43
CA VAL A 38 7.26 26.37 -9.35
C VAL A 38 6.52 26.56 -10.67
N VAL A 39 7.21 26.49 -11.80
CA VAL A 39 6.58 26.59 -13.13
C VAL A 39 5.60 25.44 -13.34
N ALA A 40 6.02 24.20 -13.05
CA ALA A 40 5.14 23.05 -13.15
C ALA A 40 3.90 23.20 -12.25
N LEU A 41 4.08 23.67 -11.01
CA LEU A 41 2.97 23.91 -10.08
C LEU A 41 1.99 24.93 -10.64
N LEU A 42 2.47 26.08 -11.10
CA LEU A 42 1.62 27.14 -11.65
C LEU A 42 0.85 26.66 -12.88
N VAL A 43 1.53 25.97 -13.80
CA VAL A 43 0.90 25.42 -15.02
C VAL A 43 -0.14 24.36 -14.65
N LEU A 44 0.19 23.40 -13.79
CA LEU A 44 -0.73 22.35 -13.37
C LEU A 44 -1.92 22.89 -12.57
N SER A 45 -1.69 23.87 -11.68
CA SER A 45 -2.78 24.55 -10.97
C SER A 45 -3.69 25.31 -11.93
N PHE A 46 -3.15 25.94 -12.97
CA PHE A 46 -3.98 26.60 -13.97
C PHE A 46 -4.80 25.60 -14.80
N ILE A 47 -4.17 24.52 -15.28
CA ILE A 47 -4.85 23.43 -15.99
C ILE A 47 -5.94 22.82 -15.10
N SER A 48 -5.66 22.60 -13.81
CA SER A 48 -6.62 22.12 -12.80
C SER A 48 -7.91 22.92 -12.75
N LEU A 49 -7.85 24.24 -12.92
CA LEU A 49 -9.04 25.10 -12.94
C LEU A 49 -9.84 24.99 -14.24
N THR A 50 -9.22 24.57 -15.35
CA THR A 50 -9.90 24.39 -16.65
C THR A 50 -10.57 23.02 -16.77
N GLN A 51 -10.00 21.98 -16.17
CA GLN A 51 -10.50 20.61 -16.27
C GLN A 51 -11.69 20.34 -15.32
N GLY A 52 -12.67 19.56 -15.77
CA GLY A 52 -13.82 19.12 -14.97
C GLY A 52 -15.03 18.74 -15.83
N LEU A 53 -16.17 18.50 -15.18
CA LEU A 53 -17.43 18.15 -15.87
C LEU A 53 -18.02 19.29 -16.70
N ALA A 54 -17.78 20.54 -16.29
CA ALA A 54 -18.20 21.73 -17.03
C ALA A 54 -17.07 22.18 -17.96
N ASP A 55 -17.37 22.39 -19.24
CA ASP A 55 -16.43 22.98 -20.19
C ASP A 55 -16.29 24.48 -19.91
N ILE A 56 -15.18 24.85 -19.26
CA ILE A 56 -14.90 26.24 -18.86
C ILE A 56 -13.73 26.77 -19.68
N SER A 57 -13.96 27.90 -20.36
CA SER A 57 -12.92 28.55 -21.15
C SER A 57 -11.81 29.14 -20.28
N VAL A 58 -10.59 29.19 -20.82
CA VAL A 58 -9.43 29.83 -20.19
C VAL A 58 -9.73 31.28 -19.79
N LYS A 59 -10.47 32.01 -20.64
CA LYS A 59 -10.87 33.40 -20.38
C LYS A 59 -11.77 33.51 -19.15
N THR A 60 -12.74 32.60 -19.02
CA THR A 60 -13.66 32.54 -17.87
C THR A 60 -12.90 32.26 -16.56
N VAL A 61 -11.89 31.39 -16.59
CA VAL A 61 -11.02 31.13 -15.42
C VAL A 61 -10.29 32.39 -14.98
N VAL A 62 -9.69 33.12 -15.91
CA VAL A 62 -8.98 34.38 -15.58
C VAL A 62 -9.94 35.43 -15.05
N GLN A 63 -11.13 35.57 -15.66
CA GLN A 63 -12.15 36.51 -15.19
C GLN A 63 -12.66 36.16 -13.79
N ALA A 64 -12.91 34.88 -13.51
CA ALA A 64 -13.35 34.42 -12.19
C ALA A 64 -12.33 34.73 -11.07
N LEU A 65 -11.03 34.77 -11.41
CA LEU A 65 -9.96 35.08 -10.46
C LEU A 65 -9.76 36.58 -10.27
N VAL A 66 -9.72 37.36 -11.36
CA VAL A 66 -9.36 38.78 -11.34
C VAL A 66 -10.55 39.70 -11.13
N SER A 67 -11.70 39.41 -11.74
CA SER A 67 -12.90 40.25 -11.71
C SER A 67 -14.16 39.39 -11.57
N PRO A 68 -14.42 38.89 -10.35
CA PRO A 68 -15.48 37.92 -10.12
C PRO A 68 -16.85 38.55 -10.37
N GLN A 69 -17.75 37.75 -10.93
CA GLN A 69 -19.12 38.11 -11.21
C GLN A 69 -20.04 37.05 -10.61
N ASP A 70 -21.29 37.40 -10.35
CA ASP A 70 -22.30 36.52 -9.76
C ASP A 70 -22.92 35.59 -10.82
N ILE A 71 -22.09 34.73 -11.42
CA ILE A 71 -22.48 33.76 -12.44
C ILE A 71 -22.03 32.36 -12.04
N ALA A 72 -22.78 31.34 -12.48
CA ALA A 72 -22.57 29.94 -12.08
C ALA A 72 -21.13 29.45 -12.33
N ASP A 73 -20.53 29.79 -13.47
CA ASP A 73 -19.16 29.38 -13.81
C ASP A 73 -18.12 29.96 -12.84
N HIS A 74 -18.26 31.24 -12.46
CA HIS A 74 -17.35 31.88 -11.52
C HIS A 74 -17.48 31.28 -10.12
N HIS A 75 -18.71 30.97 -9.70
CA HIS A 75 -18.95 30.24 -8.46
C HIS A 75 -18.31 28.86 -8.50
N LEU A 76 -18.57 28.06 -9.54
CA LEU A 76 -17.99 26.73 -9.69
C LEU A 76 -16.45 26.77 -9.61
N ILE A 77 -15.81 27.73 -10.28
CA ILE A 77 -14.36 27.89 -10.24
C ILE A 77 -13.89 28.23 -8.81
N ARG A 78 -14.52 29.21 -8.14
CA ARG A 78 -14.06 29.73 -6.85
C ARG A 78 -14.46 28.88 -5.63
N SER A 79 -15.60 28.19 -5.67
CA SER A 79 -16.13 27.41 -4.54
C SER A 79 -15.86 25.92 -4.66
N VAL A 80 -15.59 25.38 -5.86
CA VAL A 80 -15.36 23.95 -6.06
C VAL A 80 -13.96 23.66 -6.61
N ARG A 81 -13.57 24.24 -7.76
CA ARG A 81 -12.28 23.91 -8.41
C ARG A 81 -11.07 24.46 -7.68
N LEU A 82 -11.15 25.70 -7.20
CA LEU A 82 -10.05 26.36 -6.52
C LEU A 82 -9.78 25.70 -5.16
N PRO A 83 -10.78 25.42 -4.29
CA PRO A 83 -10.56 24.65 -3.06
C PRO A 83 -9.98 23.27 -3.30
N ARG A 84 -10.48 22.53 -4.29
CA ARG A 84 -9.94 21.22 -4.70
C ARG A 84 -8.47 21.31 -5.11
N THR A 85 -8.11 22.30 -5.92
CA THR A 85 -6.71 22.52 -6.34
C THR A 85 -5.82 22.85 -5.16
N VAL A 86 -6.25 23.77 -4.28
CA VAL A 86 -5.49 24.17 -3.09
C VAL A 86 -5.36 23.01 -2.10
N MET A 87 -6.41 22.21 -1.92
CA MET A 87 -6.33 21.01 -1.10
C MET A 87 -5.33 20.00 -1.67
N GLY A 88 -5.26 19.85 -2.99
CA GLY A 88 -4.23 19.05 -3.68
C GLY A 88 -2.81 19.58 -3.44
N LEU A 89 -2.63 20.90 -3.44
CA LEU A 89 -1.34 21.52 -3.10
C LEU A 89 -0.94 21.22 -1.64
N LEU A 90 -1.85 21.44 -0.70
CA LEU A 90 -1.61 21.23 0.73
C LEU A 90 -1.37 19.75 1.05
N ALA A 91 -2.24 18.85 0.56
CA ALA A 91 -2.10 17.42 0.81
C ALA A 91 -0.83 16.84 0.17
N GLY A 92 -0.49 17.26 -1.05
CA GLY A 92 0.72 16.82 -1.73
C GLY A 92 1.98 17.24 -0.97
N ALA A 93 2.00 18.47 -0.45
CA ALA A 93 3.10 18.97 0.37
C ALA A 93 3.24 18.20 1.69
N ALA A 94 2.13 18.00 2.40
CA ALA A 94 2.11 17.30 3.68
C ALA A 94 2.53 15.84 3.56
N LEU A 95 2.04 15.11 2.55
CA LEU A 95 2.42 13.72 2.29
C LEU A 95 3.90 13.61 1.89
N ALA A 96 4.40 14.50 1.04
CA ALA A 96 5.81 14.51 0.67
C ALA A 96 6.74 14.76 1.86
N VAL A 97 6.40 15.72 2.73
CA VAL A 97 7.21 16.03 3.91
C VAL A 97 7.08 14.97 5.00
N SER A 98 5.89 14.38 5.19
CA SER A 98 5.73 13.18 6.02
C SER A 98 6.67 12.07 5.53
N GLY A 99 6.73 11.85 4.22
CA GLY A 99 7.68 10.95 3.57
C GLY A 99 9.16 11.28 3.86
N VAL A 100 9.58 12.55 3.74
CA VAL A 100 10.94 12.99 4.11
C VAL A 100 11.26 12.58 5.55
N LEU A 101 10.39 12.89 6.50
CA LEU A 101 10.59 12.58 7.91
C LEU A 101 10.62 11.07 8.16
N MET A 102 9.73 10.31 7.52
CA MET A 102 9.66 8.87 7.68
C MET A 102 10.93 8.19 7.15
N GLN A 103 11.44 8.63 6.01
CA GLN A 103 12.71 8.15 5.45
C GLN A 103 13.89 8.49 6.35
N THR A 104 13.91 9.68 6.95
CA THR A 104 14.99 10.11 7.85
C THR A 104 14.96 9.35 9.17
N VAL A 105 13.78 9.17 9.79
CA VAL A 105 13.61 8.44 11.06
C VAL A 105 13.96 6.97 10.92
N THR A 106 13.48 6.32 9.86
CA THR A 106 13.69 4.88 9.62
C THR A 106 15.03 4.58 8.97
N ARG A 107 15.76 5.61 8.50
CA ARG A 107 16.97 5.48 7.67
C ARG A 107 16.76 4.57 6.47
N ASN A 108 15.55 4.62 5.90
CA ASN A 108 15.15 3.82 4.77
C ASN A 108 14.55 4.73 3.69
N PRO A 109 15.18 4.88 2.51
CA PRO A 109 14.66 5.72 1.43
C PRO A 109 13.32 5.25 0.87
N LEU A 110 12.88 4.03 1.23
CA LEU A 110 11.62 3.44 0.80
C LEU A 110 10.51 3.58 1.85
N ALA A 111 10.81 4.14 3.03
CA ALA A 111 9.81 4.36 4.05
C ALA A 111 8.83 5.47 3.64
N SER A 112 7.57 5.23 3.92
CA SER A 112 6.46 6.17 3.78
C SER A 112 5.36 5.84 4.80
N GLU A 113 4.42 6.76 4.96
CA GLU A 113 3.19 6.62 5.75
C GLU A 113 2.36 5.39 5.38
N THR A 114 2.38 4.98 4.11
CA THR A 114 1.72 3.74 3.65
C THR A 114 2.46 2.49 4.12
N THR A 115 3.79 2.49 4.13
CA THR A 115 4.59 1.32 4.52
C THR A 115 4.59 1.05 6.02
N LEU A 116 4.31 2.05 6.86
CA LEU A 116 4.22 1.90 8.32
C LEU A 116 2.78 1.69 8.83
N GLY A 117 1.81 1.48 7.94
CA GLY A 117 0.41 1.23 8.32
C GLY A 117 -0.32 2.43 8.91
N VAL A 118 0.28 3.62 8.95
CA VAL A 118 -0.34 4.85 9.49
C VAL A 118 -1.60 5.18 8.70
N ASN A 119 -1.53 5.15 7.37
CA ASN A 119 -2.70 5.40 6.51
C ASN A 119 -3.81 4.36 6.74
N ALA A 120 -3.47 3.08 6.90
CA ALA A 120 -4.46 2.03 7.16
C ALA A 120 -5.12 2.18 8.53
N GLY A 121 -4.37 2.57 9.56
CA GLY A 121 -4.90 2.85 10.89
C GLY A 121 -5.81 4.08 10.93
N ALA A 122 -5.40 5.17 10.28
CA ALA A 122 -6.21 6.37 10.16
C ALA A 122 -7.52 6.10 9.40
N TYR A 123 -7.44 5.35 8.29
CA TYR A 123 -8.60 4.97 7.49
C TYR A 123 -9.56 4.05 8.27
N LEU A 124 -9.04 3.02 8.95
CA LEU A 124 -9.85 2.15 9.81
C LEU A 124 -10.55 2.96 10.90
N ALA A 125 -9.84 3.88 11.54
CA ALA A 125 -10.44 4.73 12.55
C ALA A 125 -11.60 5.53 11.96
N VAL A 126 -11.42 6.21 10.83
CA VAL A 126 -12.49 6.98 10.17
C VAL A 126 -13.70 6.09 9.83
N VAL A 127 -13.48 4.90 9.28
CA VAL A 127 -14.56 3.95 8.97
C VAL A 127 -15.30 3.51 10.25
N ALA A 128 -14.56 3.16 11.31
CA ALA A 128 -15.14 2.80 12.59
C ALA A 128 -15.89 3.98 13.24
N GLY A 129 -15.34 5.20 13.15
CA GLY A 129 -15.98 6.43 13.61
C GLY A 129 -17.29 6.69 12.90
N MET A 130 -17.36 6.49 11.58
CA MET A 130 -18.58 6.64 10.82
C MET A 130 -19.67 5.62 11.21
N ILE A 131 -19.28 4.38 11.51
CA ILE A 131 -20.22 3.31 11.86
C ILE A 131 -20.69 3.42 13.31
N PHE A 132 -19.78 3.60 14.26
CA PHE A 132 -20.07 3.49 15.69
C PHE A 132 -20.28 4.85 16.37
N TRP A 133 -19.65 5.93 15.87
CA TRP A 133 -19.67 7.26 16.49
C TRP A 133 -19.81 8.40 15.48
N PRO A 134 -20.87 8.44 14.66
CA PRO A 134 -21.00 9.40 13.55
C PRO A 134 -20.95 10.87 14.00
N GLY A 135 -21.54 11.20 15.16
CA GLY A 135 -21.46 12.55 15.73
C GLY A 135 -20.05 12.96 16.14
N LEU A 136 -19.26 12.02 16.66
CA LEU A 136 -17.86 12.27 17.04
C LEU A 136 -16.99 12.43 15.80
N LEU A 137 -17.23 11.64 14.74
CA LEU A 137 -16.52 11.79 13.47
C LEU A 137 -16.69 13.19 12.88
N HIS A 138 -17.92 13.71 12.85
CA HIS A 138 -18.22 15.01 12.25
C HIS A 138 -17.46 16.16 12.93
N GLN A 139 -17.30 16.10 14.26
CA GLN A 139 -16.62 17.15 15.04
C GLN A 139 -15.11 16.90 15.21
N TYR A 140 -14.68 15.64 15.26
CA TYR A 140 -13.34 15.22 15.68
C TYR A 140 -12.68 14.24 14.69
N ALA A 141 -12.89 14.43 13.38
CA ALA A 141 -12.30 13.61 12.32
C ALA A 141 -10.77 13.48 12.43
N LEU A 142 -10.06 14.60 12.67
CA LEU A 142 -8.60 14.61 12.78
C LEU A 142 -8.08 13.84 14.02
N PRO A 143 -8.53 14.13 15.26
CA PRO A 143 -8.12 13.35 16.42
C PRO A 143 -8.31 11.85 16.24
N LEU A 144 -9.43 11.45 15.64
CA LEU A 144 -9.75 10.05 15.41
C LEU A 144 -8.80 9.41 14.38
N ALA A 145 -8.50 10.11 13.28
CA ALA A 145 -7.49 9.69 12.31
C ALA A 145 -6.08 9.60 12.93
N VAL A 146 -5.70 10.56 13.78
CA VAL A 146 -4.40 10.58 14.49
C VAL A 146 -4.29 9.43 15.47
N VAL A 147 -5.34 9.15 16.24
CA VAL A 147 -5.38 7.99 17.16
C VAL A 147 -5.21 6.70 16.39
N GLY A 148 -5.98 6.51 15.30
CA GLY A 148 -5.86 5.32 14.44
C GLY A 148 -4.47 5.13 13.85
N GLY A 149 -3.92 6.20 13.25
CA GLY A 149 -2.59 6.17 12.65
C GLY A 149 -1.46 5.95 13.65
N THR A 150 -1.57 6.54 14.84
CA THR A 150 -0.60 6.37 15.93
C THR A 150 -0.65 4.95 16.50
N LEU A 151 -1.84 4.41 16.75
CA LEU A 151 -2.00 3.03 17.21
C LEU A 151 -1.40 2.03 16.22
N ALA A 152 -1.59 2.24 14.91
CA ALA A 152 -0.95 1.44 13.89
C ALA A 152 0.58 1.54 13.94
N ALA A 153 1.15 2.76 14.01
CA ALA A 153 2.59 2.95 14.12
C ALA A 153 3.19 2.30 15.37
N VAL A 154 2.50 2.39 16.51
CA VAL A 154 2.90 1.73 17.77
C VAL A 154 2.86 0.21 17.62
N ALA A 155 1.82 -0.34 17.00
CA ALA A 155 1.72 -1.78 16.73
C ALA A 155 2.87 -2.27 15.85
N VAL A 156 3.24 -1.50 14.81
CA VAL A 156 4.40 -1.79 13.96
C VAL A 156 5.69 -1.79 14.75
N TYR A 157 5.93 -0.76 15.57
CA TYR A 157 7.14 -0.66 16.38
C TYR A 157 7.23 -1.79 17.43
N ALA A 158 6.09 -2.16 18.05
CA ALA A 158 6.00 -3.26 18.98
C ALA A 158 6.32 -4.61 18.31
N LEU A 159 5.74 -4.87 17.14
CA LEU A 159 5.94 -6.10 16.38
C LEU A 159 7.37 -6.22 15.81
N ALA A 160 7.99 -5.10 15.42
CA ALA A 160 9.33 -5.09 14.84
C ALA A 160 10.47 -5.37 15.84
N GLY A 161 10.18 -5.47 17.14
CA GLY A 161 11.17 -5.77 18.18
C GLY A 161 11.68 -4.55 18.96
N ARG A 162 10.89 -3.46 19.02
CA ARG A 162 11.19 -2.24 19.78
C ARG A 162 12.59 -1.67 19.45
N SER A 163 13.51 -1.63 20.41
CA SER A 163 14.80 -0.96 20.30
C SER A 163 15.83 -1.65 19.39
N GLN A 164 15.67 -2.94 19.08
CA GLN A 164 16.57 -3.68 18.18
C GLN A 164 15.96 -3.92 16.78
N ALA A 165 14.94 -3.16 16.43
CA ALA A 165 14.23 -3.32 15.16
C ALA A 165 15.11 -2.91 13.97
N SER A 166 15.53 -3.87 13.16
CA SER A 166 16.15 -3.56 11.85
C SER A 166 15.14 -2.85 10.93
N PRO A 167 15.58 -1.96 10.02
CA PRO A 167 14.69 -1.28 9.08
C PRO A 167 13.82 -2.23 8.24
N LEU A 168 14.35 -3.40 7.88
CA LEU A 168 13.60 -4.44 7.17
C LEU A 168 12.45 -5.00 8.02
N ARG A 169 12.69 -5.35 9.30
CA ARG A 169 11.62 -5.81 10.21
C ARG A 169 10.54 -4.75 10.40
N ILE A 170 10.90 -3.47 10.49
CA ILE A 170 9.92 -2.38 10.60
C ILE A 170 9.02 -2.34 9.36
N ALA A 171 9.58 -2.43 8.16
CA ALA A 171 8.80 -2.43 6.91
C ALA A 171 7.89 -3.65 6.80
N LEU A 172 8.39 -4.85 7.15
CA LEU A 172 7.62 -6.08 7.12
C LEU A 172 6.48 -6.08 8.15
N SER A 173 6.75 -5.65 9.39
CA SER A 173 5.72 -5.44 10.41
C SER A 173 4.69 -4.42 9.96
N GLY A 174 5.13 -3.35 9.30
CA GLY A 174 4.27 -2.34 8.67
C GLY A 174 3.29 -2.92 7.67
N MET A 175 3.77 -3.77 6.76
CA MET A 175 2.90 -4.48 5.82
C MET A 175 1.91 -5.41 6.52
N ILE A 176 2.35 -6.17 7.53
CA ILE A 176 1.46 -7.07 8.30
C ILE A 176 0.34 -6.26 8.96
N ILE A 177 0.67 -5.19 9.67
CA ILE A 177 -0.32 -4.31 10.31
C ILE A 177 -1.25 -3.70 9.27
N THR A 178 -0.73 -3.23 8.13
CA THR A 178 -1.54 -2.70 7.03
C THR A 178 -2.56 -3.72 6.52
N LEU A 179 -2.14 -4.96 6.29
CA LEU A 179 -3.01 -6.03 5.81
C LEU A 179 -4.11 -6.37 6.83
N VAL A 180 -3.76 -6.47 8.11
CA VAL A 180 -4.72 -6.73 9.19
C VAL A 180 -5.75 -5.61 9.29
N LEU A 181 -5.31 -4.35 9.37
CA LEU A 181 -6.21 -3.20 9.49
C LEU A 181 -7.09 -3.02 8.24
N SER A 182 -6.55 -3.27 7.05
CA SER A 182 -7.32 -3.24 5.80
C SER A 182 -8.37 -4.34 5.74
N SER A 183 -8.07 -5.53 6.26
CA SER A 183 -9.02 -6.66 6.34
C SER A 183 -10.18 -6.34 7.28
N VAL A 184 -9.87 -5.77 8.46
CA VAL A 184 -10.91 -5.30 9.41
C VAL A 184 -11.74 -4.20 8.78
N THR A 185 -11.12 -3.23 8.10
CA THR A 185 -11.82 -2.14 7.42
C THR A 185 -12.77 -2.68 6.35
N SER A 186 -12.30 -3.61 5.51
CA SER A 186 -13.10 -4.24 4.47
C SER A 186 -14.30 -4.99 5.05
N ALA A 187 -14.11 -5.70 6.17
CA ALA A 187 -15.20 -6.37 6.87
C ALA A 187 -16.24 -5.36 7.41
N LEU A 188 -15.81 -4.27 8.03
CA LEU A 188 -16.70 -3.24 8.56
C LEU A 188 -17.54 -2.57 7.46
N VAL A 189 -16.91 -2.23 6.32
CA VAL A 189 -17.60 -1.68 5.14
C VAL A 189 -18.58 -2.69 4.56
N LEU A 190 -18.18 -3.97 4.43
CA LEU A 190 -19.05 -5.03 3.91
C LEU A 190 -20.25 -5.36 4.81
N LEU A 191 -20.10 -5.21 6.13
CA LEU A 191 -21.19 -5.44 7.09
C LEU A 191 -22.15 -4.24 7.20
N ASN A 192 -21.66 -3.03 6.91
CA ASN A 192 -22.42 -1.78 7.05
C ASN A 192 -22.52 -1.04 5.70
N GLN A 193 -22.91 -1.76 4.65
CA GLN A 193 -22.86 -1.25 3.27
C GLN A 193 -23.66 0.04 3.08
N GLN A 194 -24.83 0.16 3.70
CA GLN A 194 -25.68 1.35 3.60
C GLN A 194 -25.05 2.57 4.26
N THR A 195 -24.49 2.41 5.47
CA THR A 195 -23.82 3.51 6.19
C THR A 195 -22.52 3.91 5.52
N THR A 196 -21.80 2.95 4.91
CA THR A 196 -20.46 3.18 4.33
C THR A 196 -20.49 3.44 2.82
N GLN A 197 -21.66 3.76 2.25
CA GLN A 197 -21.78 4.17 0.85
C GLN A 197 -20.85 5.37 0.57
N GLY A 198 -20.05 5.27 -0.49
CA GLY A 198 -19.09 6.31 -0.88
C GLY A 198 -17.74 6.28 -0.13
N ILE A 199 -17.68 5.73 1.09
CA ILE A 199 -16.40 5.60 1.84
C ILE A 199 -15.38 4.78 1.06
N PHE A 200 -15.82 3.73 0.34
CA PHE A 200 -14.92 2.88 -0.43
C PHE A 200 -14.09 3.66 -1.46
N LEU A 201 -14.74 4.53 -2.26
CA LEU A 201 -14.05 5.37 -3.24
C LEU A 201 -13.17 6.41 -2.55
N TRP A 202 -13.61 6.94 -1.41
CA TRP A 202 -12.81 7.83 -0.57
C TRP A 202 -11.56 7.11 0.01
N GLY A 203 -11.66 5.82 0.31
CA GLY A 203 -10.55 4.94 0.72
C GLY A 203 -9.49 4.69 -0.36
N SER A 204 -9.74 5.14 -1.59
CA SER A 204 -8.74 5.19 -2.67
C SER A 204 -8.20 6.60 -2.91
N GLY A 205 -8.49 7.55 -2.02
CA GLY A 205 -8.07 8.95 -2.08
C GLY A 205 -8.93 9.79 -3.04
N SER A 206 -9.56 10.85 -2.53
CA SER A 206 -10.42 11.75 -3.28
C SER A 206 -10.19 13.21 -2.92
N LEU A 207 -9.87 14.03 -3.93
CA LEU A 207 -9.73 15.48 -3.80
C LEU A 207 -11.03 16.25 -4.04
N ILE A 208 -12.18 15.57 -4.11
CA ILE A 208 -13.48 16.24 -4.21
C ILE A 208 -13.65 17.17 -3.01
N GLN A 209 -13.99 18.43 -3.26
CA GLN A 209 -14.28 19.45 -2.24
C GLN A 209 -15.55 20.18 -2.66
N ASN A 210 -16.44 20.43 -1.71
CA ASN A 210 -17.70 21.14 -1.96
C ASN A 210 -17.61 22.64 -1.65
N ASP A 211 -16.61 23.03 -0.85
CA ASP A 211 -16.37 24.40 -0.41
C ASP A 211 -14.93 24.57 0.10
N TRP A 212 -14.65 25.72 0.75
CA TRP A 212 -13.36 26.02 1.36
C TRP A 212 -13.14 25.39 2.74
N SER A 213 -14.13 24.69 3.32
CA SER A 213 -14.05 24.21 4.71
C SER A 213 -12.88 23.25 4.93
N GLY A 214 -12.67 22.30 4.02
CA GLY A 214 -11.56 21.35 4.09
C GLY A 214 -10.19 22.02 3.99
N VAL A 215 -10.08 23.05 3.15
CA VAL A 215 -8.86 23.86 3.03
C VAL A 215 -8.64 24.67 4.30
N ALA A 216 -9.67 25.41 4.76
CA ALA A 216 -9.66 26.24 5.97
C ALA A 216 -9.25 25.44 7.21
N PHE A 217 -9.70 24.19 7.29
CA PHE A 217 -9.32 23.25 8.33
C PHE A 217 -7.86 22.79 8.21
N SER A 218 -7.40 22.44 7.01
CA SER A 218 -6.11 21.75 6.81
C SER A 218 -4.90 22.69 6.77
N TRP A 219 -5.04 23.91 6.23
CA TRP A 219 -3.90 24.80 6.00
C TRP A 219 -3.14 25.19 7.28
N PRO A 220 -3.75 25.45 8.46
CA PRO A 220 -3.01 25.85 9.65
C PRO A 220 -2.09 24.74 10.14
N TRP A 221 -2.57 23.48 10.09
CA TRP A 221 -1.79 22.31 10.50
C TRP A 221 -0.65 22.02 9.53
N ILE A 222 -0.91 22.10 8.23
CA ILE A 222 0.07 21.78 7.21
C ILE A 222 1.12 22.89 7.11
N VAL A 223 0.71 24.13 6.90
CA VAL A 223 1.64 25.26 6.75
C VAL A 223 2.37 25.53 8.06
N GLY A 224 1.66 25.55 9.19
CA GLY A 224 2.27 25.68 10.52
C GLY A 224 3.26 24.55 10.81
N GLY A 225 2.89 23.30 10.50
CA GLY A 225 3.78 22.14 10.61
C GLY A 225 5.02 22.27 9.73
N LEU A 226 4.88 22.67 8.47
CA LEU A 226 6.01 22.91 7.56
C LEU A 226 6.97 23.98 8.08
N ILE A 227 6.44 25.09 8.61
CA ILE A 227 7.25 26.16 9.21
C ILE A 227 8.04 25.61 10.39
N VAL A 228 7.39 24.93 11.34
CA VAL A 228 8.05 24.32 12.51
C VAL A 228 9.14 23.33 12.08
N LEU A 229 8.86 22.49 11.08
CA LEU A 229 9.82 21.53 10.56
C LEU A 229 11.01 22.22 9.87
N CYS A 230 10.79 23.32 9.14
CA CYS A 230 11.86 24.10 8.52
C CYS A 230 12.75 24.79 9.56
N LEU A 231 12.17 25.28 10.66
CA LEU A 231 12.94 25.87 11.77
C LEU A 231 13.78 24.82 12.50
N ALA A 232 13.32 23.57 12.55
CA ALA A 232 14.00 22.44 13.20
C ALA A 232 14.89 21.60 12.26
N VAL A 233 15.28 22.14 11.10
CA VAL A 233 16.06 21.43 10.08
C VAL A 233 17.37 20.83 10.59
N ARG A 234 18.07 21.55 11.49
CA ARG A 234 19.35 21.08 12.05
C ARG A 234 19.18 19.77 12.83
N GLN A 235 18.10 19.63 13.58
CA GLN A 235 17.80 18.42 14.34
C GLN A 235 17.56 17.24 13.41
N TRP A 236 16.88 17.45 12.27
CA TRP A 236 16.62 16.39 11.29
C TRP A 236 17.88 15.97 10.54
N ASP A 237 18.76 16.92 10.19
CA ASP A 237 20.05 16.62 9.57
C ASP A 237 20.93 15.74 10.48
N VAL A 238 20.98 16.02 11.79
CA VAL A 238 21.80 15.25 12.73
C VAL A 238 21.29 13.80 12.88
N LEU A 239 19.99 13.54 12.71
CA LEU A 239 19.43 12.18 12.75
C LEU A 239 19.94 11.26 11.62
N THR A 240 20.45 11.84 10.53
CA THR A 240 21.05 11.09 9.41
C THR A 240 22.41 10.50 9.75
N LEU A 241 23.11 11.05 10.76
CA LEU A 241 24.36 10.50 11.27
C LEU A 241 24.10 9.19 12.03
N ASN A 242 25.14 8.39 12.24
CA ASN A 242 25.08 7.27 13.18
C ASN A 242 24.70 7.76 14.59
N GLU A 243 24.10 6.87 15.37
CA GLU A 243 23.50 7.24 16.66
C GLU A 243 24.53 7.76 17.66
N GLU A 244 25.75 7.24 17.64
CA GLU A 244 26.86 7.69 18.49
C GLU A 244 27.29 9.13 18.17
N SER A 245 27.48 9.48 16.89
CA SER A 245 27.84 10.85 16.51
C SER A 245 26.72 11.86 16.74
N ALA A 246 25.46 11.44 16.56
CA ALA A 246 24.31 12.29 16.89
C ALA A 246 24.27 12.59 18.41
N ARG A 247 24.51 11.58 19.26
CA ARG A 247 24.58 11.75 20.72
C ARG A 247 25.76 12.62 21.16
N SER A 248 26.94 12.47 20.54
CA SER A 248 28.12 13.29 20.88
C SER A 248 27.94 14.77 20.52
N LEU A 249 27.08 15.09 19.54
CA LEU A 249 26.66 16.45 19.20
C LEU A 249 25.59 17.03 20.14
N GLY A 250 25.26 16.33 21.23
CA GLY A 250 24.29 16.77 22.24
C GLY A 250 22.82 16.49 21.88
N GLN A 251 22.56 15.73 20.81
CA GLN A 251 21.19 15.45 20.39
C GLN A 251 20.55 14.34 21.24
N LYS A 252 19.35 14.61 21.77
CA LYS A 252 18.46 13.59 22.33
C LYS A 252 17.81 12.79 21.20
N VAL A 253 18.53 11.79 20.68
CA VAL A 253 18.14 11.01 19.48
C VAL A 253 16.74 10.40 19.63
N GLY A 254 16.43 9.80 20.79
CA GLY A 254 15.12 9.18 21.04
C GLY A 254 13.96 10.17 20.95
N THR A 255 14.07 11.30 21.66
CA THR A 255 13.03 12.35 21.64
C THR A 255 12.89 12.98 20.26
N THR A 256 14.00 13.25 19.57
CA THR A 256 13.94 13.83 18.22
C THR A 256 13.28 12.87 17.24
N ARG A 257 13.57 11.56 17.34
CA ARG A 257 12.94 10.52 16.53
C ARG A 257 11.44 10.44 16.80
N LEU A 258 11.03 10.51 18.07
CA LEU A 258 9.62 10.53 18.47
C LEU A 258 8.90 11.77 17.89
N LEU A 259 9.49 12.96 18.01
CA LEU A 259 8.92 14.20 17.48
C LEU A 259 8.82 14.18 15.95
N ALA A 260 9.85 13.70 15.26
CA ALA A 260 9.82 13.55 13.80
C ALA A 260 8.72 12.57 13.36
N MET A 261 8.58 11.43 14.05
CA MET A 261 7.55 10.44 13.74
C MET A 261 6.14 10.98 14.06
N GLY A 262 5.97 11.68 15.19
CA GLY A 262 4.72 12.36 15.54
C GLY A 262 4.33 13.44 14.52
N ALA A 263 5.27 14.25 14.06
CA ALA A 263 5.03 15.25 13.02
C ALA A 263 4.68 14.60 11.67
N ALA A 264 5.36 13.53 11.29
CA ALA A 264 5.05 12.76 10.08
C ALA A 264 3.64 12.16 10.12
N ILE A 265 3.28 11.53 11.25
CA ILE A 265 1.95 10.97 11.48
C ILE A 265 0.89 12.08 11.46
N LEU A 266 1.12 13.21 12.13
CA LEU A 266 0.17 14.32 12.14
C LEU A 266 -0.08 14.87 10.74
N LEU A 267 0.98 15.15 9.96
CA LEU A 267 0.85 15.62 8.58
C LEU A 267 0.09 14.62 7.70
N ALA A 268 0.39 13.32 7.82
CA ALA A 268 -0.33 12.28 7.09
C ALA A 268 -1.81 12.22 7.52
N CYS A 269 -2.10 12.18 8.82
CA CYS A 269 -3.46 12.08 9.34
C CYS A 269 -4.32 13.30 9.01
N VAL A 270 -3.77 14.52 8.97
CA VAL A 270 -4.50 15.72 8.49
C VAL A 270 -4.94 15.55 7.04
N THR A 271 -4.08 14.99 6.18
CA THR A 271 -4.46 14.73 4.79
C THR A 271 -5.48 13.60 4.69
N VAL A 272 -5.28 12.51 5.43
CA VAL A 272 -6.21 11.36 5.43
C VAL A 272 -7.58 11.76 5.97
N SER A 273 -7.68 12.65 6.97
CA SER A 273 -8.99 13.05 7.53
C SER A 273 -9.86 13.86 6.56
N VAL A 274 -9.27 14.46 5.52
CA VAL A 274 -9.99 15.31 4.56
C VAL A 274 -10.09 14.67 3.18
N VAL A 275 -8.97 14.15 2.67
CA VAL A 275 -8.82 13.67 1.28
C VAL A 275 -8.82 12.14 1.21
N GLY A 276 -8.77 11.46 2.36
CA GLY A 276 -8.61 10.01 2.41
C GLY A 276 -7.17 9.57 2.19
N PRO A 277 -6.90 8.25 2.27
CA PRO A 277 -5.55 7.72 2.12
C PRO A 277 -5.06 7.84 0.68
N ILE A 278 -3.97 8.59 0.48
CA ILE A 278 -3.24 8.69 -0.78
C ILE A 278 -1.85 8.10 -0.59
N GLY A 279 -1.43 7.23 -1.52
CA GLY A 279 -0.11 6.62 -1.53
C GLY A 279 0.88 7.26 -2.52
N PHE A 280 2.12 6.78 -2.48
CA PHE A 280 3.24 7.11 -3.39
C PHE A 280 3.81 8.53 -3.33
N ILE A 281 3.04 9.55 -2.96
CA ILE A 281 3.54 10.94 -2.91
C ILE A 281 4.71 11.08 -1.93
N GLY A 282 4.57 10.54 -0.71
CA GLY A 282 5.61 10.50 0.32
C GLY A 282 6.86 9.70 -0.06
N LEU A 283 6.78 8.84 -1.07
CA LEU A 283 7.91 8.06 -1.56
C LEU A 283 8.60 8.75 -2.75
N VAL A 284 7.82 9.16 -3.74
CA VAL A 284 8.33 9.64 -5.04
C VAL A 284 8.91 11.05 -4.92
N ALA A 285 8.18 12.00 -4.32
CA ALA A 285 8.61 13.40 -4.30
C ALA A 285 9.95 13.62 -3.58
N PRO A 286 10.17 13.11 -2.35
CA PRO A 286 11.45 13.25 -1.66
C PRO A 286 12.59 12.60 -2.44
N HIS A 287 12.29 11.47 -3.11
CA HIS A 287 13.28 10.75 -3.87
C HIS A 287 13.73 11.54 -5.11
N LEU A 288 12.79 12.10 -5.89
CA LEU A 288 13.11 12.98 -7.02
C LEU A 288 14.00 14.15 -6.62
N VAL A 289 13.71 14.76 -5.46
CA VAL A 289 14.52 15.86 -4.92
C VAL A 289 15.92 15.39 -4.54
N ARG A 290 16.07 14.24 -3.87
CA ARG A 290 17.38 13.68 -3.54
C ARG A 290 18.22 13.35 -4.78
N LEU A 291 17.58 12.90 -5.87
CA LEU A 291 18.27 12.59 -7.13
C LEU A 291 18.91 13.81 -7.81
N SER A 292 18.43 15.02 -7.51
CA SER A 292 19.06 16.25 -7.98
C SER A 292 20.35 16.61 -7.22
N GLY A 293 20.62 15.93 -6.11
CA GLY A 293 21.75 16.19 -5.21
C GLY A 293 21.37 16.97 -3.94
N VAL A 294 20.09 17.26 -3.70
CA VAL A 294 19.64 17.94 -2.47
C VAL A 294 19.47 16.92 -1.34
N ILE A 295 20.38 16.98 -0.36
CA ILE A 295 20.41 16.03 0.77
C ILE A 295 20.05 16.69 2.11
N ARG A 296 20.42 17.98 2.29
CA ARG A 296 20.15 18.75 3.52
C ARG A 296 18.66 19.04 3.67
N HIS A 297 18.13 18.88 4.88
CA HIS A 297 16.70 19.07 5.15
C HIS A 297 16.22 20.50 4.85
N ALA A 298 17.11 21.50 4.94
CA ALA A 298 16.82 22.90 4.58
C ALA A 298 16.27 23.05 3.16
N GLY A 299 16.87 22.37 2.19
CA GLY A 299 16.42 22.38 0.80
C GLY A 299 15.44 21.25 0.50
N LEU A 300 15.62 20.10 1.15
CA LEU A 300 14.82 18.91 0.90
C LEU A 300 13.35 19.08 1.31
N ILE A 301 13.06 19.66 2.47
CA ILE A 301 11.67 19.82 2.95
C ILE A 301 10.87 20.73 2.01
N PRO A 302 11.31 21.96 1.66
CA PRO A 302 10.54 22.83 0.77
C PRO A 302 10.43 22.29 -0.67
N LEU A 303 11.51 21.71 -1.21
CA LEU A 303 11.47 21.15 -2.56
C LEU A 303 10.63 19.88 -2.62
N ALA A 304 10.66 19.03 -1.59
CA ALA A 304 9.79 17.86 -1.52
C ALA A 304 8.32 18.28 -1.40
N ALA A 305 8.02 19.31 -0.59
CA ALA A 305 6.69 19.88 -0.51
C ALA A 305 6.21 20.35 -1.89
N LEU A 306 7.02 21.15 -2.59
CA LEU A 306 6.72 21.68 -3.93
C LEU A 306 6.44 20.57 -4.95
N TRP A 307 7.33 19.58 -5.06
CA TRP A 307 7.16 18.47 -5.99
C TRP A 307 6.04 17.51 -5.58
N GLY A 308 5.78 17.36 -4.28
CA GLY A 308 4.63 16.62 -3.75
C GLY A 308 3.31 17.25 -4.18
N SER A 309 3.20 18.57 -4.04
CA SER A 309 2.06 19.36 -4.52
C SER A 309 1.88 19.23 -6.03
N ALA A 310 2.97 19.36 -6.81
CA ALA A 310 2.93 19.23 -8.27
C ALA A 310 2.49 17.83 -8.73
N LEU A 311 3.02 16.77 -8.10
CA LEU A 311 2.64 15.39 -8.41
C LEU A 311 1.17 15.11 -8.08
N LEU A 312 0.69 15.57 -6.92
CA LEU A 312 -0.69 15.31 -6.52
C LEU A 312 -1.71 16.12 -7.35
N VAL A 313 -1.46 17.40 -7.59
CA VAL A 313 -2.30 18.21 -8.48
C VAL A 313 -2.22 17.67 -9.91
N GLY A 314 -1.04 17.26 -10.38
CA GLY A 314 -0.87 16.59 -11.67
C GLY A 314 -1.73 15.32 -11.79
N ALA A 315 -1.71 14.46 -10.78
CA ALA A 315 -2.54 13.26 -10.75
C ALA A 315 -4.04 13.58 -10.75
N ASP A 316 -4.48 14.60 -10.00
CA ASP A 316 -5.89 15.06 -9.99
C ASP A 316 -6.30 15.68 -11.33
N THR A 317 -5.42 16.44 -11.98
CA THR A 317 -5.67 16.96 -13.34
C THR A 317 -5.85 15.85 -14.35
N LEU A 318 -4.96 14.85 -14.33
CA LEU A 318 -5.06 13.68 -15.20
C LEU A 318 -6.35 12.90 -14.93
N ALA A 319 -6.71 12.68 -13.66
CA ALA A 319 -7.98 12.05 -13.29
C ALA A 319 -9.18 12.80 -13.92
N ARG A 320 -9.17 14.13 -13.84
CA ARG A 320 -10.26 14.98 -14.36
C ARG A 320 -10.37 15.03 -15.87
N MET A 321 -9.27 14.88 -16.61
CA MET A 321 -9.32 14.82 -18.07
C MET A 321 -10.17 13.64 -18.58
N PHE A 322 -10.26 12.57 -17.79
CA PHE A 322 -11.01 11.36 -18.12
C PHE A 322 -12.41 11.30 -17.50
N VAL A 323 -12.83 12.35 -16.78
CA VAL A 323 -14.10 12.36 -16.04
C VAL A 323 -15.31 12.21 -16.96
N ASN A 324 -15.28 12.78 -18.16
CA ASN A 324 -16.39 12.65 -19.11
C ASN A 324 -16.57 11.20 -19.64
N ALA A 325 -15.47 10.44 -19.71
CA ALA A 325 -15.48 9.07 -20.22
C ALA A 325 -15.73 8.03 -19.11
N TYR A 326 -15.27 8.29 -17.89
CA TYR A 326 -15.21 7.28 -16.82
C TYR A 326 -15.81 7.73 -15.49
N GLY A 327 -16.33 8.95 -15.36
CA GLY A 327 -16.77 9.51 -14.08
C GLY A 327 -15.61 9.96 -13.19
N GLU A 328 -15.90 10.31 -11.94
CA GLU A 328 -14.87 10.79 -11.01
C GLU A 328 -13.92 9.68 -10.57
N LEU A 329 -12.71 9.70 -11.12
CA LEU A 329 -11.64 8.75 -10.80
C LEU A 329 -10.95 9.13 -9.47
N PRO A 330 -10.75 8.17 -8.55
CA PRO A 330 -9.96 8.37 -7.33
C PRO A 330 -8.53 8.77 -7.68
N VAL A 331 -8.08 9.87 -7.10
CA VAL A 331 -6.74 10.41 -7.38
C VAL A 331 -5.66 9.44 -6.92
N GLY A 332 -5.89 8.67 -5.84
CA GLY A 332 -4.94 7.67 -5.36
C GLY A 332 -4.73 6.50 -6.34
N ALA A 333 -5.70 6.17 -7.19
CA ALA A 333 -5.50 5.20 -8.26
C ALA A 333 -4.55 5.75 -9.33
N ILE A 334 -4.73 7.02 -9.72
CA ILE A 334 -3.84 7.69 -10.70
C ILE A 334 -2.44 7.88 -10.12
N THR A 335 -2.30 8.28 -8.85
CA THR A 335 -0.97 8.39 -8.23
C THR A 335 -0.28 7.03 -8.11
N ALA A 336 -1.01 5.93 -7.89
CA ALA A 336 -0.45 4.59 -7.91
C ALA A 336 0.02 4.18 -9.31
N MET A 337 -0.73 4.51 -10.37
CA MET A 337 -0.32 4.26 -11.76
C MET A 337 0.95 5.01 -12.16
N ILE A 338 1.15 6.22 -11.65
CA ILE A 338 2.37 7.01 -11.88
C ILE A 338 3.51 6.53 -10.96
N GLY A 339 3.19 6.27 -9.70
CA GLY A 339 4.13 5.93 -8.63
C GLY A 339 4.74 4.54 -8.75
N ALA A 340 3.97 3.54 -9.22
CA ALA A 340 4.45 2.18 -9.37
C ALA A 340 5.61 2.04 -10.38
N PRO A 341 5.54 2.58 -11.61
CA PRO A 341 6.68 2.62 -12.53
C PRO A 341 7.90 3.37 -11.94
N CYS A 342 7.67 4.48 -11.23
CA CYS A 342 8.75 5.23 -10.56
C CYS A 342 9.44 4.38 -9.48
N LEU A 343 8.67 3.64 -8.68
CA LEU A 343 9.19 2.76 -7.64
C LEU A 343 9.99 1.60 -8.24
N ILE A 344 9.49 1.00 -9.33
CA ILE A 344 10.20 -0.04 -10.08
C ILE A 344 11.54 0.48 -10.62
N TRP A 345 11.52 1.65 -11.26
CA TRP A 345 12.73 2.29 -11.77
C TRP A 345 13.74 2.59 -10.65
N LEU A 346 13.25 3.07 -9.50
CA LEU A 346 14.08 3.32 -8.33
C LEU A 346 14.70 2.04 -7.77
N ALA A 347 13.90 0.99 -7.61
CA ALA A 347 14.35 -0.33 -7.14
C ALA A 347 15.54 -0.83 -7.98
N MET A 348 15.44 -0.70 -9.30
CA MET A 348 16.50 -1.08 -10.24
C MET A 348 17.77 -0.23 -10.12
N ARG A 349 17.65 1.04 -9.70
CA ARG A 349 18.81 1.93 -9.51
C ARG A 349 19.55 1.63 -8.20
N VAL A 350 18.82 1.44 -7.11
CA VAL A 350 19.40 1.12 -5.78
C VAL A 350 20.11 -0.25 -5.82
N SER A 351 19.52 -1.22 -6.53
CA SER A 351 20.11 -2.54 -6.78
C SER A 351 21.55 -2.47 -7.29
N ARG A 352 21.82 -1.60 -8.28
CA ARG A 352 23.16 -1.44 -8.86
C ARG A 352 24.21 -0.99 -7.85
N SER A 353 23.81 -0.22 -6.84
CA SER A 353 24.71 0.22 -5.76
C SER A 353 24.94 -0.88 -4.71
N LEU A 354 23.92 -1.71 -4.43
CA LEU A 354 24.01 -2.82 -3.47
C LEU A 354 24.84 -3.99 -4.02
N ILE A 355 24.77 -4.24 -5.34
CA ILE A 355 25.50 -5.33 -6.01
C ILE A 355 27.01 -5.04 -6.13
N GLY A 356 27.44 -3.77 -6.02
CA GLY A 356 28.85 -3.38 -6.05
C GLY A 356 29.62 -3.62 -4.74
N GLY A 357 28.92 -3.80 -3.62
CA GLY A 357 29.52 -4.14 -2.33
C GLY A 357 29.50 -5.65 -2.11
N ARG A 358 30.64 -6.32 -2.28
CA ARG A 358 30.82 -7.69 -1.79
C ARG A 358 30.54 -7.69 -0.28
N GLY A 359 29.46 -8.34 0.16
CA GLY A 359 29.29 -8.74 1.56
C GLY A 359 28.18 -8.09 2.38
N ALA A 360 27.09 -7.59 1.79
CA ALA A 360 25.87 -7.43 2.57
C ALA A 360 25.19 -8.80 2.71
N SER A 361 25.49 -9.48 3.82
CA SER A 361 24.85 -10.70 4.27
C SER A 361 23.35 -10.64 4.01
N GLY A 362 22.88 -11.49 3.10
CA GLY A 362 21.48 -11.89 3.07
C GLY A 362 21.20 -12.54 4.40
N GLY A 363 20.79 -11.73 5.38
CA GLY A 363 20.32 -12.19 6.66
C GLY A 363 19.11 -13.05 6.37
N SER A 364 19.34 -14.36 6.23
CA SER A 364 18.31 -15.36 6.34
C SER A 364 17.51 -14.97 7.57
N MET A 365 16.24 -14.63 7.38
CA MET A 365 15.31 -14.55 8.48
C MET A 365 15.10 -15.98 9.00
N MET A 366 16.14 -16.57 9.59
CA MET A 366 15.95 -17.63 10.56
C MET A 366 15.27 -16.97 11.73
N ALA A 367 14.02 -17.33 11.95
CA ALA A 367 13.28 -16.95 13.13
C ALA A 367 14.10 -17.32 14.35
N GLY A 368 14.75 -16.32 14.96
CA GLY A 368 15.38 -16.46 16.25
C GLY A 368 14.29 -16.58 17.30
N ALA A 369 13.93 -17.79 17.66
CA ALA A 369 13.29 -18.11 18.92
C ALA A 369 13.56 -19.58 19.22
N SER A 370 13.89 -19.87 20.49
CA SER A 370 13.89 -21.21 21.05
C SER A 370 12.59 -21.94 20.66
N GLN A 371 12.67 -22.78 19.63
CA GLN A 371 11.53 -23.55 19.17
C GLN A 371 11.33 -24.69 20.18
N ARG A 372 10.30 -24.57 21.02
CA ARG A 372 9.64 -25.79 21.51
C ARG A 372 9.12 -26.51 20.26
N ARG A 373 9.85 -27.54 19.83
CA ARG A 373 9.49 -28.35 18.67
C ARG A 373 8.26 -29.16 19.02
N ILE A 374 7.09 -28.71 18.59
CA ILE A 374 5.90 -29.55 18.59
C ILE A 374 6.16 -30.67 17.56
N PRO A 375 5.99 -31.95 17.92
CA PRO A 375 6.22 -33.04 16.97
C PRO A 375 5.24 -32.93 15.79
N TYR A 376 5.77 -33.10 14.57
CA TYR A 376 5.01 -33.06 13.31
C TYR A 376 3.69 -33.86 13.34
N PRO A 377 3.64 -35.13 13.82
CA PRO A 377 2.37 -35.88 13.85
C PRO A 377 1.30 -35.22 14.72
N VAL A 378 1.68 -34.54 15.81
CA VAL A 378 0.71 -33.83 16.66
C VAL A 378 0.11 -32.64 15.93
N LEU A 379 0.91 -31.90 15.14
CA LEU A 379 0.39 -30.81 14.31
C LEU A 379 -0.57 -31.33 13.24
N VAL A 380 -0.24 -32.45 12.57
CA VAL A 380 -1.10 -33.06 11.55
C VAL A 380 -2.44 -33.49 12.14
N VAL A 381 -2.43 -34.19 13.28
CA VAL A 381 -3.66 -34.61 13.97
C VAL A 381 -4.46 -33.39 14.41
N LEU A 382 -3.83 -32.41 15.05
CA LEU A 382 -4.49 -31.20 15.53
C LEU A 382 -5.18 -30.44 14.38
N PHE A 383 -4.48 -30.17 13.28
CA PHE A 383 -5.04 -29.45 12.14
C PHE A 383 -6.09 -30.27 11.39
N SER A 384 -5.95 -31.59 11.31
CA SER A 384 -6.96 -32.47 10.71
C SER A 384 -8.25 -32.47 11.53
N VAL A 385 -8.14 -32.62 12.86
CA VAL A 385 -9.30 -32.55 13.77
C VAL A 385 -9.96 -31.17 13.68
N LEU A 386 -9.17 -30.10 13.69
CA LEU A 386 -9.69 -28.74 13.55
C LEU A 386 -10.42 -28.56 12.21
N LEU A 387 -9.87 -29.07 11.11
CA LEU A 387 -10.49 -29.02 9.78
C LEU A 387 -11.86 -29.73 9.80
N VAL A 388 -11.93 -30.96 10.32
CA VAL A 388 -13.20 -31.70 10.41
C VAL A 388 -14.22 -30.95 11.26
N LEU A 389 -13.82 -30.43 12.42
CA LEU A 389 -14.71 -29.66 13.30
C LEU A 389 -15.25 -28.41 12.61
N VAL A 390 -14.38 -27.65 11.92
CA VAL A 390 -14.79 -26.45 11.17
C VAL A 390 -15.73 -26.80 10.02
N TRP A 391 -15.50 -27.90 9.32
CA TRP A 391 -16.36 -28.35 8.21
C TRP A 391 -17.73 -28.77 8.70
N VAL A 392 -17.79 -29.59 9.76
CA VAL A 392 -19.06 -29.98 10.40
C VAL A 392 -19.81 -28.74 10.88
N PHE A 393 -19.12 -27.83 11.58
CA PHE A 393 -19.72 -26.58 12.03
C PHE A 393 -20.24 -25.73 10.87
N SER A 394 -19.49 -25.64 9.76
CA SER A 394 -19.91 -24.91 8.56
C SER A 394 -21.13 -25.53 7.87
N LEU A 395 -21.32 -26.85 7.94
CA LEU A 395 -22.49 -27.53 7.37
C LEU A 395 -23.72 -27.41 8.27
N VAL A 396 -23.54 -27.33 9.59
CA VAL A 396 -24.62 -27.16 10.57
C VAL A 396 -25.09 -25.71 10.65
N SER A 397 -24.16 -24.75 10.64
CA SER A 397 -24.43 -23.32 10.79
C SER A 397 -24.90 -22.66 9.49
N GLY A 398 -25.71 -21.60 9.61
CA GLY A 398 -26.26 -20.84 8.48
C GLY A 398 -27.54 -20.11 8.86
N SER A 399 -28.21 -19.50 7.87
CA SER A 399 -29.53 -18.84 8.04
C SER A 399 -30.58 -19.78 8.60
N LEU A 400 -30.49 -21.06 8.23
CA LEU A 400 -31.29 -22.15 8.77
C LEU A 400 -30.36 -23.13 9.50
N ARG A 401 -30.55 -23.38 10.79
CA ARG A 401 -29.72 -24.39 11.49
C ARG A 401 -30.16 -25.79 11.08
N ILE A 402 -29.25 -26.59 10.55
CA ILE A 402 -29.52 -28.00 10.19
C ILE A 402 -29.01 -28.88 11.33
N PRO A 403 -29.86 -29.73 11.95
CA PRO A 403 -29.41 -30.65 12.99
C PRO A 403 -28.27 -31.53 12.49
N PHE A 404 -27.30 -31.84 13.36
CA PHE A 404 -26.18 -32.71 12.99
C PHE A 404 -26.65 -34.09 12.49
N THR A 405 -27.73 -34.62 13.05
CA THR A 405 -28.36 -35.87 12.61
C THR A 405 -28.84 -35.81 11.16
N GLU A 406 -29.43 -34.69 10.75
CA GLU A 406 -29.86 -34.44 9.36
C GLU A 406 -28.66 -34.26 8.44
N VAL A 407 -27.59 -33.59 8.88
CA VAL A 407 -26.34 -33.49 8.10
C VAL A 407 -25.80 -34.89 7.78
N VAL A 408 -25.75 -35.78 8.78
CA VAL A 408 -25.31 -37.16 8.57
C VAL A 408 -26.28 -37.92 7.67
N ALA A 409 -27.59 -37.81 7.90
CA ALA A 409 -28.61 -38.49 7.10
C ALA A 409 -28.57 -38.08 5.63
N VAL A 410 -28.38 -36.79 5.34
CA VAL A 410 -28.23 -36.29 3.96
C VAL A 410 -26.96 -36.81 3.31
N LEU A 411 -25.83 -36.85 4.04
CA LEU A 411 -24.55 -37.35 3.51
C LEU A 411 -24.56 -38.87 3.25
N THR A 412 -25.35 -39.64 4.00
CA THR A 412 -25.53 -41.08 3.79
C THR A 412 -26.62 -41.41 2.76
N GLY A 413 -27.23 -40.41 2.13
CA GLY A 413 -28.17 -40.56 1.02
C GLY A 413 -29.66 -40.42 1.38
N GLY A 414 -29.99 -40.21 2.65
CA GLY A 414 -31.33 -39.94 3.17
C GLY A 414 -31.57 -38.45 3.47
N GLY A 415 -32.23 -38.18 4.59
CA GLY A 415 -32.54 -36.83 5.08
C GLY A 415 -33.73 -36.17 4.38
N ASP A 416 -34.25 -35.11 5.00
CA ASP A 416 -35.35 -34.33 4.42
C ASP A 416 -34.96 -33.67 3.08
N ALA A 417 -35.90 -33.59 2.15
CA ALA A 417 -35.65 -33.07 0.80
C ALA A 417 -35.18 -31.60 0.80
N MET A 418 -35.71 -30.77 1.71
CA MET A 418 -35.30 -29.37 1.87
C MET A 418 -33.86 -29.29 2.39
N TYR A 419 -33.52 -30.06 3.43
CA TYR A 419 -32.15 -30.09 3.96
C TYR A 419 -31.16 -30.64 2.94
N ARG A 420 -31.55 -31.66 2.18
CA ARG A 420 -30.74 -32.20 1.09
C ARG A 420 -30.41 -31.16 0.04
N GLN A 421 -31.40 -30.39 -0.43
CA GLN A 421 -31.18 -29.32 -1.40
C GLN A 421 -30.29 -28.22 -0.84
N ILE A 422 -30.54 -27.76 0.39
CA ILE A 422 -29.71 -26.72 1.03
C ILE A 422 -28.26 -27.19 1.19
N LEU A 423 -28.07 -28.42 1.67
CA LEU A 423 -26.75 -28.94 2.01
C LEU A 423 -25.94 -29.26 0.75
N LEU A 424 -26.53 -29.95 -0.24
CA LEU A 424 -25.84 -30.36 -1.46
C LEU A 424 -25.68 -29.25 -2.49
N GLU A 425 -26.64 -28.33 -2.64
CA GLU A 425 -26.56 -27.29 -3.69
C GLU A 425 -25.96 -25.97 -3.21
N PHE A 426 -26.08 -25.63 -1.92
CA PHE A 426 -25.63 -24.33 -1.41
C PHE A 426 -24.48 -24.41 -0.41
N ARG A 427 -24.45 -25.39 0.51
CA ARG A 427 -23.42 -25.46 1.57
C ARG A 427 -22.18 -26.22 1.15
N LEU A 428 -22.35 -27.43 0.62
CA LEU A 428 -21.25 -28.30 0.25
C LEU A 428 -20.37 -27.69 -0.86
N PRO A 429 -20.92 -27.11 -1.95
CA PRO A 429 -20.09 -26.54 -3.00
C PRO A 429 -19.31 -25.32 -2.51
N ARG A 430 -19.93 -24.49 -1.67
CA ARG A 430 -19.27 -23.35 -1.02
C ARG A 430 -18.13 -23.80 -0.11
N LEU A 431 -18.35 -24.82 0.72
CA LEU A 431 -17.33 -25.38 1.62
C LEU A 431 -16.15 -25.97 0.83
N LEU A 432 -16.43 -26.75 -0.21
CA LEU A 432 -15.42 -27.32 -1.11
C LEU A 432 -14.65 -26.22 -1.84
N THR A 433 -15.34 -25.22 -2.38
CA THR A 433 -14.70 -24.06 -3.04
C THR A 433 -13.75 -23.34 -2.08
N ALA A 434 -14.16 -23.12 -0.83
CA ALA A 434 -13.32 -22.52 0.20
C ALA A 434 -12.08 -23.37 0.51
N GLY A 435 -12.26 -24.67 0.73
CA GLY A 435 -11.17 -25.60 1.04
C GLY A 435 -10.17 -25.75 -0.11
N LEU A 436 -10.66 -25.94 -1.34
CA LEU A 436 -9.83 -26.07 -2.54
C LEU A 436 -9.06 -24.77 -2.83
N SER A 437 -9.71 -23.62 -2.70
CA SER A 437 -9.04 -22.31 -2.86
C SER A 437 -7.97 -22.11 -1.78
N GLY A 438 -8.26 -22.46 -0.52
CA GLY A 438 -7.31 -22.39 0.58
C GLY A 438 -6.09 -23.29 0.35
N MET A 439 -6.30 -24.50 -0.18
CA MET A 439 -5.21 -25.41 -0.55
C MET A 439 -4.35 -24.84 -1.68
N ALA A 440 -4.97 -24.28 -2.72
CA ALA A 440 -4.24 -23.64 -3.82
C ALA A 440 -3.40 -22.44 -3.33
N LEU A 441 -3.95 -21.60 -2.45
CA LEU A 441 -3.22 -20.47 -1.84
C LEU A 441 -2.06 -20.95 -0.96
N ALA A 442 -2.26 -21.99 -0.14
CA ALA A 442 -1.22 -22.54 0.73
C ALA A 442 -0.04 -23.12 -0.07
N VAL A 443 -0.33 -23.84 -1.17
CA VAL A 443 0.70 -24.39 -2.05
C VAL A 443 1.42 -23.30 -2.85
N SER A 444 0.68 -22.32 -3.37
CA SER A 444 1.29 -21.17 -4.06
C SER A 444 2.22 -20.38 -3.12
N GLY A 445 1.79 -20.14 -1.88
CA GLY A 445 2.59 -19.49 -0.84
C GLY A 445 3.87 -20.27 -0.52
N SER A 446 3.77 -21.57 -0.25
CA SER A 446 4.96 -22.39 0.08
C SER A 446 5.96 -22.46 -1.07
N LEU A 447 5.50 -22.53 -2.32
CA LEU A 447 6.37 -22.50 -3.50
C LEU A 447 7.09 -21.18 -3.66
N LEU A 448 6.39 -20.05 -3.50
CA LEU A 448 7.00 -18.73 -3.59
C LEU A 448 7.99 -18.49 -2.46
N GLN A 449 7.70 -18.93 -1.24
CA GLN A 449 8.62 -18.83 -0.11
C GLN A 449 9.94 -19.55 -0.40
N ASN A 450 9.86 -20.74 -1.00
CA ASN A 450 11.03 -21.52 -1.40
C ASN A 450 11.78 -20.91 -2.58
N ALA A 451 11.08 -20.52 -3.65
CA ALA A 451 11.67 -19.94 -4.86
C ALA A 451 12.42 -18.62 -4.57
N VAL A 452 11.84 -17.79 -3.69
CA VAL A 452 12.42 -16.49 -3.29
C VAL A 452 13.39 -16.64 -2.12
N ARG A 453 13.43 -17.81 -1.46
CA ARG A 453 14.15 -18.05 -0.20
C ARG A 453 13.81 -17.00 0.86
N ASN A 454 12.53 -16.65 0.94
CA ASN A 454 12.01 -15.66 1.88
C ASN A 454 10.71 -16.21 2.51
N PRO A 455 10.66 -16.41 3.83
CA PRO A 455 9.46 -16.94 4.51
C PRO A 455 8.25 -16.00 4.41
N LEU A 456 8.45 -14.75 3.98
CA LEU A 456 7.37 -13.79 3.71
C LEU A 456 7.01 -13.70 2.22
N GLY A 457 7.52 -14.62 1.40
CA GLY A 457 7.09 -14.78 0.01
C GLY A 457 5.60 -15.11 -0.01
N ASP A 458 4.80 -14.24 -0.60
CA ASP A 458 3.36 -14.46 -0.75
C ASP A 458 2.90 -13.91 -2.11
N PRO A 459 1.97 -14.59 -2.82
CA PRO A 459 1.49 -14.15 -4.13
C PRO A 459 0.91 -12.74 -4.11
N GLN A 460 0.30 -12.32 -2.99
CA GLN A 460 -0.25 -10.98 -2.80
C GLN A 460 0.85 -9.94 -2.71
N VAL A 461 1.95 -10.24 -2.00
CA VAL A 461 3.12 -9.33 -1.86
C VAL A 461 3.86 -9.17 -3.19
N ILE A 462 3.89 -10.22 -4.02
CA ILE A 462 4.49 -10.17 -5.36
C ILE A 462 3.52 -9.55 -6.39
N GLY A 463 2.29 -9.22 -6.02
CA GLY A 463 1.32 -8.57 -6.91
C GLY A 463 0.63 -9.50 -7.90
N VAL A 464 0.80 -10.82 -7.79
CA VAL A 464 0.13 -11.83 -8.62
C VAL A 464 -1.38 -11.78 -8.39
N THR A 465 -1.81 -11.65 -7.13
CA THR A 465 -3.23 -11.56 -6.78
C THR A 465 -3.90 -10.31 -7.37
N SER A 466 -3.26 -9.14 -7.27
CA SER A 466 -3.78 -7.91 -7.87
C SER A 466 -3.76 -7.96 -9.40
N GLY A 467 -2.73 -8.58 -10.00
CA GLY A 467 -2.66 -8.82 -11.44
C GLY A 467 -3.78 -9.74 -11.93
N ALA A 468 -4.08 -10.80 -11.18
CA ALA A 468 -5.19 -11.70 -11.48
C ALA A 468 -6.54 -11.00 -11.36
N GLY A 469 -6.75 -10.20 -10.32
CA GLY A 469 -7.97 -9.38 -10.17
C GLY A 469 -8.14 -8.40 -11.32
N ALA A 470 -7.08 -7.69 -11.69
CA ALA A 470 -7.08 -6.75 -12.82
C ALA A 470 -7.37 -7.45 -14.15
N GLY A 471 -6.71 -8.58 -14.44
CA GLY A 471 -6.95 -9.34 -15.67
C GLY A 471 -8.36 -9.92 -15.77
N ALA A 472 -8.91 -10.39 -14.65
CA ALA A 472 -10.29 -10.88 -14.58
C ALA A 472 -11.30 -9.78 -14.89
N LEU A 473 -11.14 -8.60 -14.27
CA LEU A 473 -12.01 -7.45 -14.50
C LEU A 473 -11.84 -6.85 -15.89
N LEU A 474 -10.62 -6.76 -16.42
CA LEU A 474 -10.37 -6.30 -17.79
C LEU A 474 -11.09 -7.17 -18.82
N LEU A 475 -11.08 -8.50 -18.62
CA LEU A 475 -11.82 -9.40 -19.51
C LEU A 475 -13.34 -9.22 -19.37
N MET A 476 -13.83 -9.15 -18.13
CA MET A 476 -15.26 -9.04 -17.85
C MET A 476 -15.87 -7.71 -18.33
N VAL A 477 -15.15 -6.60 -18.13
CA VAL A 477 -15.62 -5.25 -18.46
C VAL A 477 -15.27 -4.88 -19.90
N GLY A 478 -14.08 -5.24 -20.38
CA GLY A 478 -13.62 -4.91 -21.72
C GLY A 478 -14.29 -5.74 -22.82
N PHE A 479 -14.77 -6.94 -22.50
CA PHE A 479 -15.42 -7.84 -23.46
C PHE A 479 -16.76 -8.36 -22.91
N PRO A 480 -17.80 -7.52 -22.82
CA PRO A 480 -19.08 -7.87 -22.20
C PRO A 480 -19.83 -9.00 -22.93
N GLY A 481 -19.47 -9.31 -24.18
CA GLY A 481 -20.01 -10.43 -24.94
C GLY A 481 -19.42 -11.79 -24.59
N LEU A 482 -18.34 -11.84 -23.79
CA LEU A 482 -17.75 -13.12 -23.35
C LEU A 482 -18.53 -13.68 -22.16
N SER A 483 -18.79 -14.99 -22.19
CA SER A 483 -19.42 -15.67 -21.06
C SER A 483 -18.57 -15.55 -19.79
N ALA A 484 -19.23 -15.52 -18.62
CA ALA A 484 -18.56 -15.53 -17.31
C ALA A 484 -17.64 -16.74 -17.08
N GLY A 485 -17.66 -17.74 -17.95
CA GLY A 485 -16.71 -18.86 -17.97
C GLY A 485 -15.27 -18.46 -18.31
N TRP A 486 -15.05 -17.31 -18.97
CA TRP A 486 -13.73 -16.84 -19.37
C TRP A 486 -12.99 -16.03 -18.29
N VAL A 487 -13.69 -15.63 -17.23
CA VAL A 487 -13.12 -14.83 -16.13
C VAL A 487 -11.87 -15.48 -15.50
N PRO A 488 -11.82 -16.82 -15.23
CA PRO A 488 -10.61 -17.48 -14.73
C PRO A 488 -9.42 -17.37 -15.69
N VAL A 489 -9.65 -17.38 -17.01
CA VAL A 489 -8.57 -17.24 -18.00
C VAL A 489 -7.97 -15.84 -17.93
N GLY A 490 -8.82 -14.81 -17.85
CA GLY A 490 -8.38 -13.43 -17.60
C GLY A 490 -7.58 -13.29 -16.31
N ALA A 491 -8.01 -13.97 -15.24
CA ALA A 491 -7.29 -14.00 -13.97
C ALA A 491 -5.91 -14.67 -14.08
N VAL A 492 -5.81 -15.80 -14.76
CA VAL A 492 -4.53 -16.51 -14.96
C VAL A 492 -3.58 -15.64 -15.79
N LEU A 493 -4.03 -15.08 -16.92
CA LEU A 493 -3.22 -14.21 -17.77
C LEU A 493 -2.75 -12.96 -17.02
N GLY A 494 -3.65 -12.32 -16.27
CA GLY A 494 -3.33 -11.18 -15.43
C GLY A 494 -2.29 -11.52 -14.35
N GLY A 495 -2.48 -12.61 -13.61
CA GLY A 495 -1.53 -13.07 -12.59
C GLY A 495 -0.16 -13.44 -13.19
N MET A 496 -0.13 -14.15 -14.31
CA MET A 496 1.10 -14.50 -15.02
C MET A 496 1.82 -13.26 -15.55
N SER A 497 1.10 -12.26 -16.09
CA SER A 497 1.72 -11.02 -16.56
C SER A 497 2.34 -10.21 -15.42
N ALA A 498 1.67 -10.14 -14.26
CA ALA A 498 2.21 -9.51 -13.07
C ALA A 498 3.46 -10.25 -12.56
N ALA A 499 3.40 -11.58 -12.45
CA ALA A 499 4.54 -12.39 -12.05
C ALA A 499 5.74 -12.23 -13.01
N ALA A 500 5.47 -12.26 -14.32
CA ALA A 500 6.48 -12.09 -15.37
C ALA A 500 7.13 -10.70 -15.30
N LEU A 501 6.35 -9.64 -15.08
CA LEU A 501 6.88 -8.29 -14.90
C LEU A 501 7.80 -8.21 -13.68
N VAL A 502 7.38 -8.75 -12.53
CA VAL A 502 8.18 -8.72 -11.30
C VAL A 502 9.46 -9.52 -11.47
N TYR A 503 9.39 -10.71 -12.06
CA TYR A 503 10.57 -11.53 -12.34
C TYR A 503 11.50 -10.85 -13.34
N ALA A 504 11.00 -10.34 -14.48
CA ALA A 504 11.82 -9.70 -15.51
C ALA A 504 12.61 -8.51 -14.99
N VAL A 505 12.01 -7.70 -14.10
CA VAL A 505 12.67 -6.55 -13.47
C VAL A 505 13.67 -7.00 -12.40
N SER A 506 13.33 -8.02 -11.62
CA SER A 506 14.15 -8.48 -10.50
C SER A 506 15.30 -9.40 -10.93
N TRP A 507 15.23 -9.97 -12.13
CA TRP A 507 16.19 -10.92 -12.68
C TRP A 507 17.38 -10.20 -13.35
N LYS A 508 18.32 -9.71 -12.54
CA LYS A 508 19.65 -9.28 -13.03
C LYS A 508 20.75 -9.80 -12.09
N ARG A 509 21.42 -10.89 -12.52
CA ARG A 509 22.53 -11.59 -11.81
C ARG A 509 22.17 -12.23 -10.46
N GLY A 510 20.90 -12.57 -10.25
CA GLY A 510 20.38 -13.25 -9.06
C GLY A 510 19.10 -12.60 -8.54
N LEU A 511 18.21 -13.40 -7.93
CA LEU A 511 17.00 -12.89 -7.29
C LEU A 511 17.37 -12.23 -5.95
N ASN A 512 17.30 -10.90 -5.88
CA ASN A 512 17.41 -10.20 -4.61
C ASN A 512 16.00 -10.12 -3.96
N PRO A 513 15.78 -10.74 -2.79
CA PRO A 513 14.46 -10.78 -2.16
C PRO A 513 13.87 -9.40 -1.87
N THR A 514 14.70 -8.41 -1.52
CA THR A 514 14.25 -7.05 -1.20
C THR A 514 13.75 -6.31 -2.45
N ILE A 515 14.39 -6.52 -3.59
CA ILE A 515 13.96 -5.90 -4.86
C ILE A 515 12.70 -6.59 -5.36
N LEU A 516 12.65 -7.92 -5.26
CA LEU A 516 11.48 -8.69 -5.65
C LEU A 516 10.23 -8.24 -4.89
N THR A 517 10.33 -8.05 -3.56
CA THR A 517 9.20 -7.57 -2.75
C THR A 517 8.83 -6.13 -3.11
N LEU A 518 9.80 -5.24 -3.32
CA LEU A 518 9.52 -3.83 -3.65
C LEU A 518 8.84 -3.67 -5.02
N VAL A 519 9.33 -4.40 -6.03
CA VAL A 519 8.73 -4.45 -7.37
C VAL A 519 7.35 -5.12 -7.29
N GLY A 520 7.20 -6.17 -6.48
CA GLY A 520 5.92 -6.81 -6.19
C GLY A 520 4.88 -5.84 -5.64
N ILE A 521 5.24 -5.02 -4.64
CA ILE A 521 4.36 -3.99 -4.07
C ILE A 521 3.94 -2.96 -5.12
N ALA A 522 4.87 -2.52 -5.98
CA ALA A 522 4.54 -1.62 -7.09
C ALA A 522 3.52 -2.24 -8.05
N VAL A 523 3.75 -3.50 -8.46
CA VAL A 523 2.84 -4.22 -9.37
C VAL A 523 1.49 -4.49 -8.70
N ALA A 524 1.47 -4.80 -7.41
CA ALA A 524 0.23 -4.97 -6.63
C ALA A 524 -0.60 -3.68 -6.61
N ALA A 525 0.04 -2.53 -6.39
CA ALA A 525 -0.61 -1.23 -6.40
C ALA A 525 -1.12 -0.83 -7.80
N LEU A 526 -0.35 -1.14 -8.86
CA LEU A 526 -0.79 -0.95 -10.25
C LEU A 526 -2.04 -1.78 -10.55
N GLY A 527 -2.04 -3.06 -10.17
CA GLY A 527 -3.21 -3.94 -10.32
C GLY A 527 -4.43 -3.41 -9.56
N SER A 528 -4.25 -2.97 -8.31
CA SER A 528 -5.32 -2.35 -7.52
C SER A 528 -5.88 -1.08 -8.16
N ALA A 529 -5.01 -0.23 -8.72
CA ALA A 529 -5.45 0.97 -9.46
C ALA A 529 -6.30 0.60 -10.68
N ILE A 530 -5.88 -0.41 -11.46
CA ILE A 530 -6.66 -0.91 -12.61
C ILE A 530 -8.02 -1.45 -12.16
N ILE A 531 -8.06 -2.23 -11.09
CA ILE A 531 -9.31 -2.75 -10.50
C ILE A 531 -10.26 -1.60 -10.15
N ASN A 532 -9.77 -0.59 -9.43
CA ASN A 532 -10.58 0.55 -9.02
C ASN A 532 -11.12 1.34 -10.23
N LEU A 533 -10.30 1.57 -11.26
CA LEU A 533 -10.74 2.24 -12.48
C LEU A 533 -11.82 1.45 -13.23
N MET A 534 -11.68 0.12 -13.31
CA MET A 534 -12.66 -0.75 -13.98
C MET A 534 -14.00 -0.81 -13.25
N ILE A 535 -13.99 -0.84 -11.91
CA ILE A 535 -15.22 -0.80 -11.11
C ILE A 535 -16.04 0.45 -11.42
N ILE A 536 -15.37 1.60 -11.52
CA ILE A 536 -16.02 2.88 -11.82
C ILE A 536 -16.54 2.89 -13.26
N HIS A 537 -15.72 2.47 -14.22
CA HIS A 537 -16.11 2.42 -15.63
C HIS A 537 -17.35 1.53 -15.86
N ALA A 538 -17.35 0.36 -15.24
CA ALA A 538 -18.42 -0.62 -15.39
C ALA A 538 -19.70 -0.25 -14.62
N LYS A 539 -19.71 0.88 -13.88
CA LYS A 539 -20.80 1.30 -12.98
C LYS A 539 -21.28 0.15 -12.09
N VAL A 540 -20.36 -0.72 -11.68
CA VAL A 540 -20.68 -1.89 -10.87
C VAL A 540 -21.06 -1.40 -9.49
N ASP A 541 -22.18 -1.90 -8.95
CA ASP A 541 -22.56 -1.64 -7.58
C ASP A 541 -21.38 -1.91 -6.65
N VAL A 542 -21.14 -0.98 -5.72
CA VAL A 542 -19.97 -1.03 -4.84
C VAL A 542 -19.93 -2.34 -4.03
N ALA A 543 -21.09 -2.92 -3.70
CA ALA A 543 -21.19 -4.14 -2.90
C ALA A 543 -20.68 -5.41 -3.63
N PRO A 544 -21.11 -5.76 -4.85
CA PRO A 544 -20.50 -6.82 -5.64
C PRO A 544 -18.99 -6.66 -5.85
N ALA A 545 -18.53 -5.42 -6.13
CA ALA A 545 -17.12 -5.12 -6.33
C ALA A 545 -16.29 -5.34 -5.05
N LEU A 546 -16.78 -4.86 -3.90
CA LEU A 546 -16.18 -5.07 -2.59
C LEU A 546 -16.13 -6.56 -2.20
N SER A 547 -17.23 -7.28 -2.41
CA SER A 547 -17.32 -8.73 -2.15
C SER A 547 -16.31 -9.50 -2.99
N TRP A 548 -16.08 -9.06 -4.23
CA TRP A 548 -15.06 -9.65 -5.10
C TRP A 548 -13.64 -9.35 -4.61
N MET A 549 -13.32 -8.09 -4.30
CA MET A 549 -11.99 -7.68 -3.84
C MET A 549 -11.60 -8.28 -2.49
N ALA A 550 -12.56 -8.42 -1.57
CA ALA A 550 -12.34 -9.06 -0.28
C ALA A 550 -12.13 -10.59 -0.39
N GLY A 551 -12.52 -11.18 -1.53
CA GLY A 551 -12.58 -12.62 -1.70
C GLY A 551 -13.82 -13.20 -1.02
N SER A 552 -14.78 -13.67 -1.82
CA SER A 552 -16.04 -14.21 -1.31
C SER A 552 -16.36 -15.59 -1.87
N THR A 553 -16.68 -16.50 -0.94
CA THR A 553 -17.27 -17.81 -1.23
C THR A 553 -18.80 -17.74 -1.23
N TYR A 554 -19.39 -16.55 -1.11
CA TYR A 554 -20.83 -16.37 -1.19
C TYR A 554 -21.33 -16.70 -2.60
N ASN A 555 -22.48 -17.37 -2.68
CA ASN A 555 -23.12 -17.76 -3.94
C ASN A 555 -22.24 -18.61 -4.90
N ARG A 556 -21.42 -19.51 -4.35
CA ARG A 556 -20.59 -20.45 -5.14
C ARG A 556 -21.27 -21.82 -5.23
N GLY A 557 -21.40 -22.34 -6.44
CA GLY A 557 -22.05 -23.62 -6.73
C GLY A 557 -21.07 -24.70 -7.17
N TRP A 558 -21.61 -25.82 -7.66
CA TRP A 558 -20.81 -26.94 -8.19
C TRP A 558 -19.96 -26.55 -9.41
N THR A 559 -20.39 -25.53 -10.16
CA THR A 559 -19.66 -24.96 -11.29
C THR A 559 -18.26 -24.49 -10.91
N GLU A 560 -18.10 -23.81 -9.78
CA GLU A 560 -16.81 -23.33 -9.31
C GLU A 560 -15.92 -24.46 -8.79
N VAL A 561 -16.52 -25.44 -8.10
CA VAL A 561 -15.80 -26.65 -7.68
C VAL A 561 -15.22 -27.37 -8.89
N GLN A 562 -16.04 -27.61 -9.92
CA GLN A 562 -15.62 -28.26 -11.17
C GLN A 562 -14.54 -27.48 -11.93
N ARG A 563 -14.48 -26.14 -11.78
CA ARG A 563 -13.41 -25.32 -12.39
C ARG A 563 -12.09 -25.39 -11.62
N ILE A 564 -12.13 -25.48 -10.29
CA ILE A 564 -10.92 -25.47 -9.44
C ILE A 564 -10.29 -26.86 -9.33
N VAL A 565 -11.10 -27.92 -9.23
CA VAL A 565 -10.61 -29.30 -9.02
C VAL A 565 -9.58 -29.74 -10.08
N PRO A 566 -9.81 -29.56 -11.41
CA PRO A 566 -8.84 -29.96 -12.41
C PRO A 566 -7.49 -29.26 -12.25
N ALA A 567 -7.50 -27.95 -11.94
CA ALA A 567 -6.27 -27.19 -11.73
C ALA A 567 -5.46 -27.75 -10.55
N ILE A 568 -6.13 -28.12 -9.46
CA ILE A 568 -5.49 -28.73 -8.29
C ILE A 568 -4.93 -30.12 -8.61
N LEU A 569 -5.73 -30.98 -9.26
CA LEU A 569 -5.33 -32.34 -9.58
C LEU A 569 -4.14 -32.38 -10.56
N ILE A 570 -4.02 -31.39 -11.44
CA ILE A 570 -2.90 -31.28 -12.38
C ILE A 570 -1.68 -30.63 -11.73
N LEU A 571 -1.85 -29.52 -11.01
CA LEU A 571 -0.74 -28.72 -10.50
C LEU A 571 -0.07 -29.35 -9.27
N LEU A 572 -0.81 -30.00 -8.35
CA LEU A 572 -0.21 -30.55 -7.14
C LEU A 572 0.83 -31.66 -7.41
N PRO A 573 0.55 -32.68 -8.25
CA PRO A 573 1.56 -33.70 -8.56
C PRO A 573 2.77 -33.13 -9.30
N LEU A 574 2.54 -32.15 -10.18
CA LEU A 574 3.59 -31.49 -10.95
C LEU A 574 4.52 -30.69 -10.03
N VAL A 575 3.94 -29.98 -9.06
CA VAL A 575 4.67 -29.28 -7.99
C VAL A 575 5.46 -30.26 -7.14
N HIS A 576 4.87 -31.38 -6.75
CA HIS A 576 5.56 -32.40 -5.94
C HIS A 576 6.78 -32.97 -6.70
N GLY A 577 6.61 -33.35 -7.97
CA GLY A 577 7.72 -33.84 -8.80
C GLY A 577 8.80 -32.80 -9.07
N LEU A 578 8.45 -31.52 -9.16
CA LEU A 578 9.44 -30.43 -9.22
C LEU A 578 10.16 -30.24 -7.89
N ALA A 579 9.44 -30.32 -6.76
CA ALA A 579 10.01 -30.16 -5.43
C ALA A 579 11.04 -31.26 -5.11
N GLU A 580 10.76 -32.52 -5.48
CA GLU A 580 11.73 -33.61 -5.32
C GLU A 580 13.02 -33.35 -6.10
N ARG A 581 12.92 -32.78 -7.32
CA ARG A 581 14.09 -32.43 -8.15
C ARG A 581 14.88 -31.21 -7.67
N TRP A 582 14.33 -30.40 -6.78
CA TRP A 582 14.98 -29.19 -6.24
C TRP A 582 15.61 -29.43 -4.86
N ILE A 583 15.22 -30.52 -4.18
CA ILE A 583 15.70 -30.90 -2.85
C ILE A 583 16.91 -31.87 -2.95
N TYR A 584 17.06 -32.57 -4.07
CA TYR A 584 18.25 -33.35 -4.45
C TYR A 584 19.06 -32.61 -5.52
#